data_AF-A0A554VMT6-F1
#
_entry.id   AF-A0A554VMT6-F1
#
_cell.length_a   1.000
_cell.length_b   1.000
_cell.length_c   1.000
_cell.angle_alpha   90.00
_cell.angle_beta   90.00
_cell.angle_gamma   90.00
#
_symmetry.space_group_name_H-M   'P 1'
#
loop_
_entity.id
_entity.type
_entity.pdbx_description
1 polymer ?
#
loop_
_entity_poly.entity_id
_entity_poly.type
_entity_poly.pdbx_seq_one_letter_code
_entity_poly.pdbx_strand_id
1 'polypeptide(L)'
;MNLKNRIHRFFLGLVVICLTNCTEEFVPKTETFESLLVIEGNITNELKQHKIQLSKTFRFEDESGTFGESNAEVIVVDSDQNEYVFEETDSGVYISTTSFQAISGLEYTLSIRTSDGKSYVSDPVVLPAETEIDNLYAERMTNDDGLEGVGIFVDSFDATGNASFYRYEYAETYRFVAPSFSFIDLEVISEDPFVVDFTPRPIEKRTCYKTDLSTDIILAKTEGLNENRISRFLVHFVGTDDYSISDRYSIQVNQFVQSREAQVFYETIEDFSGSETLFSQIQPGFIAGNIEAIENPDENVLGFFQVSSVSSKRIFFNYRDFFVVEDLPPYFFSCEGIAPPIMPSPGIFTNTFNTGLFLFLEETGSNDVETGPYRIVPKECGDCTEVGSSEVPEFWEN
;
A
#
# COMPACT_ATOMS: atom_id res chain seq x y z
N MET A 1 27.60 63.79 -22.31
CA MET A 1 27.30 62.43 -21.83
C MET A 1 26.08 61.91 -22.61
N ASN A 2 26.30 60.94 -23.52
CA ASN A 2 25.35 60.61 -24.61
C ASN A 2 24.00 60.08 -24.10
N LEU A 3 22.90 60.58 -24.69
CA LEU A 3 21.52 60.21 -24.39
C LEU A 3 21.30 58.68 -24.44
N LYS A 4 22.04 57.99 -25.34
CA LYS A 4 22.07 56.52 -25.49
C LYS A 4 22.53 55.79 -24.21
N ASN A 5 23.50 56.35 -23.47
CA ASN A 5 24.00 55.75 -22.23
C ASN A 5 23.04 55.97 -21.05
N ARG A 6 22.20 57.02 -21.09
CA ARG A 6 21.13 57.22 -20.09
C ARG A 6 19.99 56.22 -20.29
N ILE A 7 19.60 55.97 -21.53
CA ILE A 7 18.57 54.98 -21.87
C ILE A 7 19.03 53.56 -21.51
N HIS A 8 20.29 53.20 -21.80
CA HIS A 8 20.84 51.89 -21.42
C HIS A 8 20.91 51.69 -19.90
N ARG A 9 21.31 52.72 -19.13
CA ARG A 9 21.31 52.66 -17.67
C ARG A 9 19.91 52.59 -17.06
N PHE A 10 18.92 53.24 -17.70
CA PHE A 10 17.52 53.17 -17.29
C PHE A 10 16.93 51.78 -17.59
N PHE A 11 17.21 51.21 -18.77
CA PHE A 11 16.79 49.86 -19.14
C PHE A 11 17.45 48.78 -18.26
N LEU A 12 18.75 48.94 -17.96
CA LEU A 12 19.47 48.06 -17.03
C LEU A 12 18.90 48.15 -15.60
N GLY A 13 18.51 49.34 -15.15
CA GLY A 13 17.82 49.54 -13.87
C GLY A 13 16.42 48.90 -13.83
N LEU A 14 15.67 48.99 -14.93
CA LEU A 14 14.34 48.38 -15.05
C LEU A 14 14.40 46.84 -15.04
N VAL A 15 15.40 46.26 -15.71
CA VAL A 15 15.63 44.80 -15.74
C VAL A 15 16.05 44.27 -14.36
N VAL A 16 16.82 45.02 -13.58
CA VAL A 16 17.22 44.63 -12.21
C VAL A 16 16.04 44.65 -11.25
N ILE A 17 15.06 45.55 -11.44
CA ILE A 17 13.83 45.61 -10.61
C ILE A 17 12.87 44.45 -10.92
N CYS A 18 12.84 43.93 -12.15
CA CYS A 18 12.03 42.77 -12.49
C CYS A 18 12.60 41.43 -11.96
N LEU A 19 13.84 41.40 -11.47
CA LEU A 19 14.47 40.19 -10.91
C LEU A 19 14.29 40.06 -9.39
N THR A 20 13.64 41.01 -8.72
CA THR A 20 13.31 40.93 -7.29
C THR A 20 11.83 40.58 -7.10
N ASN A 21 11.39 39.45 -7.66
CA ASN A 21 10.14 38.84 -7.23
C ASN A 21 10.45 37.94 -6.04
N CYS A 22 10.44 38.52 -4.84
CA CYS A 22 10.30 37.73 -3.63
C CYS A 22 8.85 37.23 -3.59
N THR A 23 8.62 36.00 -4.04
CA THR A 23 7.40 35.30 -3.67
C THR A 23 7.55 34.93 -2.21
N GLU A 24 6.76 35.54 -1.32
CA GLU A 24 6.67 35.08 0.06
C GLU A 24 6.14 33.65 0.04
N GLU A 25 6.87 32.76 0.70
CA GLU A 25 6.44 31.39 0.93
C GLU A 25 5.17 31.44 1.79
N PHE A 26 4.04 31.07 1.20
CA PHE A 26 2.81 30.90 1.93
C PHE A 26 2.92 29.57 2.69
N VAL A 27 3.20 29.65 3.98
CA VAL A 27 3.10 28.49 4.88
C VAL A 27 1.66 28.45 5.38
N PRO A 28 0.80 27.55 4.85
CA PRO A 28 -0.56 27.40 5.37
C PRO A 28 -0.49 27.11 6.87
N LYS A 29 -1.34 27.78 7.64
CA LYS A 29 -1.51 27.53 9.07
C LYS A 29 -2.94 27.15 9.34
N THR A 30 -3.12 26.11 10.15
CA THR A 30 -4.42 25.67 10.61
C THR A 30 -4.93 26.67 11.65
N GLU A 31 -5.96 27.46 11.31
CA GLU A 31 -6.48 28.52 12.20
C GLU A 31 -7.20 27.95 13.44
N THR A 32 -7.97 26.88 13.27
CA THR A 32 -8.67 26.15 14.34
C THR A 32 -8.43 24.66 14.16
N PHE A 33 -7.96 23.99 15.22
CA PHE A 33 -7.71 22.55 15.20
C PHE A 33 -8.31 21.91 16.44
N GLU A 34 -9.18 20.93 16.22
CA GLU A 34 -9.65 20.00 17.22
C GLU A 34 -9.06 18.63 16.88
N SER A 35 -8.38 18.02 17.85
CA SER A 35 -7.84 16.66 17.67
C SER A 35 -8.99 15.68 17.84
N LEU A 36 -9.39 15.05 16.74
CA LEU A 36 -10.50 14.10 16.68
C LEU A 36 -9.94 12.69 16.74
N LEU A 37 -10.64 11.81 17.45
CA LEU A 37 -10.38 10.38 17.44
C LEU A 37 -10.84 9.79 16.10
N VAL A 38 -10.01 8.95 15.50
CA VAL A 38 -10.27 8.20 14.27
C VAL A 38 -10.26 6.71 14.61
N ILE A 39 -11.34 6.01 14.29
CA ILE A 39 -11.56 4.61 14.68
C ILE A 39 -11.83 3.76 13.45
N GLU A 40 -11.03 2.72 13.27
CA GLU A 40 -11.24 1.73 12.22
C GLU A 40 -11.33 0.34 12.84
N GLY A 41 -12.48 -0.32 12.67
CA GLY A 41 -12.70 -1.66 13.20
C GLY A 41 -13.65 -2.47 12.33
N ASN A 42 -13.24 -3.69 12.00
CA ASN A 42 -14.07 -4.68 11.31
C ASN A 42 -13.99 -6.02 12.03
N ILE A 43 -15.12 -6.49 12.55
CA ILE A 43 -15.26 -7.84 13.11
C ILE A 43 -15.87 -8.75 12.06
N THR A 44 -15.24 -9.91 11.83
CA THR A 44 -15.72 -10.86 10.82
C THR A 44 -16.24 -12.17 11.41
N ASN A 45 -16.92 -12.96 10.59
CA ASN A 45 -17.32 -14.35 10.89
C ASN A 45 -16.14 -15.35 10.85
N GLU A 46 -14.88 -14.89 10.70
CA GLU A 46 -13.71 -15.76 10.83
C GLU A 46 -13.28 -15.90 12.29
N LEU A 47 -12.96 -17.14 12.69
CA LEU A 47 -12.39 -17.41 14.01
C LEU A 47 -10.91 -16.98 14.07
N LYS A 48 -10.67 -15.74 14.46
CA LYS A 48 -9.32 -15.15 14.56
C LYS A 48 -9.25 -14.12 15.68
N GLN A 49 -8.03 -13.65 15.96
CA GLN A 49 -7.88 -12.41 16.70
C GLN A 49 -8.20 -11.23 15.77
N HIS A 50 -9.12 -10.37 16.18
CA HIS A 50 -9.54 -9.21 15.39
C HIS A 50 -8.70 -7.99 15.74
N LYS A 51 -8.61 -7.04 14.81
CA LYS A 51 -7.84 -5.80 14.94
C LYS A 51 -8.78 -4.59 14.97
N ILE A 52 -8.50 -3.65 15.85
CA ILE A 52 -9.10 -2.31 15.88
C ILE A 52 -7.96 -1.30 15.91
N GLN A 53 -8.06 -0.26 15.08
CA GLN A 53 -7.05 0.79 14.98
C GLN A 53 -7.62 2.12 15.44
N LEU A 54 -6.91 2.77 16.36
CA LEU A 54 -7.25 4.07 16.91
C LEU A 54 -6.13 5.04 16.57
N SER A 55 -6.49 6.20 16.04
CA SER A 55 -5.53 7.28 15.78
C SER A 55 -6.17 8.64 16.05
N LYS A 56 -5.35 9.69 16.03
CA LYS A 56 -5.80 11.08 16.15
C LYS A 56 -5.50 11.87 14.90
N THR A 57 -6.40 12.77 14.55
CA THR A 57 -6.09 13.80 13.55
C THR A 57 -4.91 14.64 14.04
N PHE A 58 -4.18 15.23 13.09
CA PHE A 58 -3.01 16.08 13.34
C PHE A 58 -3.09 17.31 12.43
N ARG A 59 -2.32 18.35 12.75
CA ARG A 59 -2.31 19.58 11.96
C ARG A 59 -1.43 19.37 10.74
N PHE A 60 -1.70 20.12 9.68
CA PHE A 60 -0.86 20.07 8.48
C PHE A 60 0.61 20.44 8.76
N GLU A 61 0.84 21.30 9.76
CA GLU A 61 2.19 21.76 10.11
C GLU A 61 2.97 20.77 10.98
N ASP A 62 2.34 19.69 11.45
CA ASP A 62 2.98 18.70 12.31
C ASP A 62 3.84 17.76 11.44
N GLU A 63 5.17 17.79 11.61
CA GLU A 63 6.16 17.01 10.82
C GLU A 63 6.08 15.48 11.02
N SER A 64 5.14 15.02 11.84
CA SER A 64 4.91 13.61 12.18
C SER A 64 3.45 13.28 11.89
N GLY A 65 3.24 12.43 10.88
CA GLY A 65 1.91 11.93 10.49
C GLY A 65 1.21 11.14 11.60
N THR A 66 -0.06 10.80 11.34
CA THR A 66 -1.02 10.03 12.18
C THR A 66 -0.43 9.44 13.48
N PHE A 67 -0.80 10.02 14.61
CA PHE A 67 -0.45 9.46 15.91
C PHE A 67 -1.47 8.39 16.29
N GLY A 68 -0.99 7.19 16.59
CA GLY A 68 -1.82 6.15 17.21
C GLY A 68 -2.32 6.61 18.57
N GLU A 69 -3.59 6.33 18.88
CA GLU A 69 -4.14 6.59 20.21
C GLU A 69 -3.81 5.41 21.13
N SER A 70 -2.81 5.59 21.98
CA SER A 70 -2.28 4.55 22.88
C SER A 70 -2.93 4.53 24.26
N ASN A 71 -2.81 3.38 24.93
CA ASN A 71 -3.30 3.12 26.29
C ASN A 71 -4.81 3.36 26.46
N ALA A 72 -5.60 3.13 25.42
CA ALA A 72 -7.05 3.08 25.51
C ALA A 72 -7.51 1.69 25.98
N GLU A 73 -8.63 1.65 26.68
CA GLU A 73 -9.37 0.42 26.92
C GLU A 73 -10.34 0.21 25.75
N VAL A 74 -10.23 -0.93 25.06
CA VAL A 74 -11.00 -1.24 23.86
C VAL A 74 -11.69 -2.58 24.06
N ILE A 75 -13.03 -2.56 24.01
CA ILE A 75 -13.86 -3.74 24.27
C ILE A 75 -14.97 -3.78 23.22
N VAL A 76 -15.21 -4.96 22.64
CA VAL A 76 -16.42 -5.25 21.89
C VAL A 76 -17.34 -6.10 22.75
N VAL A 77 -18.62 -5.75 22.82
CA VAL A 77 -19.64 -6.48 23.58
C VAL A 77 -20.70 -6.98 22.63
N ASP A 78 -21.10 -8.26 22.75
CA ASP A 78 -22.23 -8.79 21.99
C ASP A 78 -23.56 -8.73 22.76
N SER A 79 -24.67 -8.95 22.07
CA SER A 79 -26.02 -8.93 22.66
C SER A 79 -26.29 -10.02 23.71
N ASP A 80 -25.43 -11.04 23.79
CA ASP A 80 -25.46 -12.08 24.83
C ASP A 80 -24.62 -11.71 26.07
N GLN A 81 -24.05 -10.49 26.08
CA GLN A 81 -23.18 -9.94 27.13
C GLN A 81 -21.81 -10.62 27.23
N ASN A 82 -21.31 -11.22 26.14
CA ASN A 82 -19.92 -11.62 26.08
C ASN A 82 -19.05 -10.39 25.76
N GLU A 83 -17.94 -10.26 26.48
CA GLU A 83 -16.96 -9.18 26.28
C GLU A 83 -15.70 -9.71 25.59
N TYR A 84 -15.29 -9.04 24.53
CA TYR A 84 -14.06 -9.30 23.79
C TYR A 84 -13.12 -8.13 24.01
N VAL A 85 -12.12 -8.33 24.88
CA VAL A 85 -11.13 -7.32 25.26
C VAL A 85 -9.99 -7.30 24.24
N PHE A 86 -9.56 -6.10 23.85
CA PHE A 86 -8.43 -5.87 22.97
C PHE A 86 -7.26 -5.23 23.73
N GLU A 87 -6.05 -5.68 23.43
CA GLU A 87 -4.80 -5.18 23.99
C GLU A 87 -3.97 -4.48 22.91
N GLU A 88 -3.30 -3.39 23.28
CA GLU A 88 -2.43 -2.64 22.38
C GLU A 88 -1.15 -3.44 22.08
N THR A 89 -0.88 -3.70 20.80
CA THR A 89 0.34 -4.39 20.34
C THR A 89 1.37 -3.41 19.81
N ASP A 90 0.91 -2.39 19.11
CA ASP A 90 1.69 -1.27 18.58
C ASP A 90 0.90 0.02 18.82
N SER A 91 1.56 1.18 18.71
CA SER A 91 0.92 2.48 18.92
C SER A 91 -0.40 2.61 18.13
N GLY A 92 -1.53 2.63 18.84
CA GLY A 92 -2.87 2.73 18.26
C GLY A 92 -3.42 1.46 17.61
N VAL A 93 -2.72 0.33 17.68
CA VAL A 93 -3.16 -0.97 17.13
C VAL A 93 -3.55 -1.90 18.27
N TYR A 94 -4.83 -2.27 18.31
CA TYR A 94 -5.42 -3.10 19.36
C TYR A 94 -5.85 -4.44 18.78
N ILE A 95 -5.41 -5.54 19.39
CA ILE A 95 -5.70 -6.92 18.96
C ILE A 95 -6.50 -7.63 20.04
N SER A 96 -7.54 -8.37 19.66
CA SER A 96 -8.35 -9.10 20.63
C SER A 96 -7.53 -10.16 21.36
N THR A 97 -7.64 -10.19 22.69
CA THR A 97 -6.91 -11.12 23.57
C THR A 97 -7.24 -12.58 23.31
N THR A 98 -8.46 -12.84 22.83
CA THR A 98 -8.93 -14.16 22.44
C THR A 98 -9.39 -14.14 20.98
N SER A 99 -9.28 -15.30 20.33
CA SER A 99 -9.88 -15.50 19.02
C SER A 99 -11.38 -15.69 19.15
N PHE A 100 -12.15 -14.97 18.35
CA PHE A 100 -13.60 -15.13 18.27
C PHE A 100 -14.07 -14.90 16.83
N GLN A 101 -15.35 -15.14 16.58
CA GLN A 101 -15.98 -14.88 15.29
C GLN A 101 -17.35 -14.24 15.54
N ALA A 102 -17.76 -13.35 14.65
CA ALA A 102 -19.12 -12.83 14.66
C ALA A 102 -20.13 -13.95 14.41
N ILE A 103 -21.22 -13.95 15.16
CA ILE A 103 -22.29 -14.95 15.10
C ILE A 103 -23.54 -14.29 14.51
N SER A 104 -24.16 -14.97 13.55
CA SER A 104 -25.38 -14.49 12.91
C SER A 104 -26.51 -14.28 13.93
N GLY A 105 -27.15 -13.12 13.86
CA GLY A 105 -28.24 -12.73 14.75
C GLY A 105 -27.83 -12.08 16.07
N LEU A 106 -26.53 -12.00 16.38
CA LEU A 106 -26.02 -11.17 17.48
C LEU A 106 -25.71 -9.75 17.01
N GLU A 107 -25.93 -8.79 17.90
CA GLU A 107 -25.48 -7.40 17.74
C GLU A 107 -24.15 -7.21 18.46
N TYR A 108 -23.25 -6.44 17.87
CA TYR A 108 -21.94 -6.10 18.44
C TYR A 108 -21.83 -4.59 18.61
N THR A 109 -21.30 -4.18 19.75
CA THR A 109 -21.06 -2.78 20.09
C THR A 109 -19.62 -2.58 20.52
N LEU A 110 -18.94 -1.60 19.92
CA LEU A 110 -17.61 -1.18 20.31
C LEU A 110 -17.70 -0.15 21.44
N SER A 111 -16.89 -0.33 22.48
CA SER A 111 -16.68 0.63 23.56
C SER A 111 -15.19 0.94 23.69
N ILE A 112 -14.87 2.23 23.74
CA ILE A 112 -13.50 2.73 23.89
C ILE A 112 -13.47 3.71 25.06
N ARG A 113 -12.46 3.59 25.92
CA ARG A 113 -12.11 4.61 26.91
C ARG A 113 -10.65 5.02 26.74
N THR A 114 -10.42 6.26 26.34
CA THR A 114 -9.08 6.80 26.10
C THR A 114 -8.35 7.10 27.40
N SER A 115 -7.03 7.24 27.31
CA SER A 115 -6.17 7.49 28.48
C SER A 115 -6.42 8.83 29.17
N ASP A 116 -6.98 9.81 28.45
CA ASP A 116 -7.42 11.11 28.98
C ASP A 116 -8.82 11.06 29.62
N GLY A 117 -9.48 9.89 29.60
CA GLY A 117 -10.73 9.63 30.29
C GLY A 117 -11.99 9.91 29.49
N LYS A 118 -11.90 10.17 28.17
CA LYS A 118 -13.07 10.24 27.28
C LYS A 118 -13.55 8.84 26.91
N SER A 119 -14.84 8.71 26.65
CA SER A 119 -15.46 7.43 26.31
C SER A 119 -16.26 7.53 25.01
N TYR A 120 -16.17 6.50 24.18
CA TYR A 120 -16.83 6.42 22.90
C TYR A 120 -17.55 5.09 22.76
N VAL A 121 -18.69 5.11 22.06
CA VAL A 121 -19.50 3.92 21.83
C VAL A 121 -20.01 3.91 20.39
N SER A 122 -20.01 2.73 19.76
CA SER A 122 -20.63 2.57 18.45
C SER A 122 -22.13 2.30 18.57
N ASP A 123 -22.87 2.55 17.49
CA ASP A 123 -24.17 1.92 17.30
C ASP A 123 -24.02 0.38 17.32
N PRO A 124 -25.05 -0.38 17.74
CA PRO A 124 -25.07 -1.82 17.60
C PRO A 124 -25.08 -2.24 16.13
N VAL A 125 -24.19 -3.16 15.75
CA VAL A 125 -24.06 -3.67 14.37
C VAL A 125 -24.28 -5.18 14.33
N VAL A 126 -25.13 -5.64 13.41
CA VAL A 126 -25.43 -7.06 13.21
C VAL A 126 -24.57 -7.61 12.08
N LEU A 127 -24.12 -8.87 12.22
CA LEU A 127 -23.47 -9.59 11.13
C LEU A 127 -24.42 -9.75 9.92
N PRO A 128 -24.06 -9.23 8.72
CA PRO A 128 -24.83 -9.40 7.51
C PRO A 128 -24.92 -10.87 7.05
N ALA A 129 -25.80 -11.14 6.09
CA ALA A 129 -25.88 -12.46 5.46
C ALA A 129 -24.58 -12.82 4.74
N GLU A 130 -24.18 -14.08 4.83
CA GLU A 130 -23.00 -14.59 4.16
C GLU A 130 -23.26 -14.86 2.68
N THR A 131 -22.27 -14.56 1.84
CA THR A 131 -22.30 -14.87 0.41
C THR A 131 -20.91 -15.29 -0.04
N GLU A 132 -20.85 -16.46 -0.67
CA GLU A 132 -19.60 -17.05 -1.15
C GLU A 132 -19.13 -16.43 -2.46
N ILE A 133 -17.82 -16.55 -2.73
CA ILE A 133 -17.25 -16.28 -4.05
C ILE A 133 -17.49 -17.51 -4.94
N ASP A 134 -18.46 -17.43 -5.85
CA ASP A 134 -18.75 -18.49 -6.83
C ASP A 134 -17.52 -18.73 -7.71
N ASN A 135 -16.96 -17.65 -8.26
CA ASN A 135 -15.81 -17.72 -9.15
C ASN A 135 -14.85 -16.55 -8.92
N LEU A 136 -13.56 -16.86 -8.97
CA LEU A 136 -12.46 -15.89 -8.98
C LEU A 136 -11.55 -16.33 -10.12
N TYR A 137 -11.31 -15.43 -11.08
CA TYR A 137 -10.58 -15.78 -12.29
C TYR A 137 -9.86 -14.57 -12.87
N ALA A 138 -8.79 -14.86 -13.60
CA ALA A 138 -7.98 -13.87 -14.29
C ALA A 138 -8.21 -13.97 -15.80
N GLU A 139 -8.30 -12.84 -16.48
CA GLU A 139 -8.39 -12.77 -17.94
C GLU A 139 -7.55 -11.63 -18.49
N ARG A 140 -6.94 -11.85 -19.67
CA ARG A 140 -6.31 -10.77 -20.43
C ARG A 140 -7.37 -9.76 -20.86
N MET A 141 -7.11 -8.49 -20.62
CA MET A 141 -7.97 -7.39 -21.06
C MET A 141 -7.16 -6.13 -21.37
N THR A 142 -7.86 -5.14 -21.92
CA THR A 142 -7.36 -3.77 -22.05
C THR A 142 -8.24 -2.89 -21.17
N ASN A 143 -7.65 -2.08 -20.30
CA ASN A 143 -8.39 -1.15 -19.44
C ASN A 143 -8.89 0.08 -20.24
N ASP A 144 -9.62 0.97 -19.57
CA ASP A 144 -10.22 2.15 -20.22
C ASP A 144 -9.17 3.15 -20.74
N ASP A 145 -7.95 3.12 -20.21
CA ASP A 145 -6.80 3.93 -20.65
C ASP A 145 -6.06 3.32 -21.84
N GLY A 146 -6.46 2.13 -22.31
CA GLY A 146 -5.82 1.44 -23.42
C GLY A 146 -4.59 0.61 -23.04
N LEU A 147 -4.29 0.45 -21.74
CA LEU A 147 -3.21 -0.39 -21.25
C LEU A 147 -3.64 -1.85 -21.28
N GLU A 148 -2.85 -2.72 -21.92
CA GLU A 148 -3.04 -4.16 -21.86
C GLU A 148 -2.56 -4.72 -20.52
N GLY A 149 -3.26 -5.73 -20.01
CA GLY A 149 -2.94 -6.35 -18.73
C GLY A 149 -3.83 -7.56 -18.43
N VAL A 150 -3.84 -7.94 -17.16
CA VAL A 150 -4.67 -9.01 -16.60
C VAL A 150 -5.70 -8.39 -15.66
N GLY A 151 -6.98 -8.60 -15.95
CA GLY A 151 -8.07 -8.28 -15.04
C GLY A 151 -8.40 -9.47 -14.16
N ILE A 152 -8.58 -9.22 -12.86
CA ILE A 152 -9.03 -10.21 -11.88
C ILE A 152 -10.51 -9.93 -11.56
N PHE A 153 -11.34 -10.94 -11.82
CA PHE A 153 -12.79 -10.82 -11.77
C PHE A 153 -13.41 -11.75 -10.72
N VAL A 154 -14.47 -11.25 -10.09
CA VAL A 154 -15.32 -12.03 -9.17
C VAL A 154 -16.74 -12.18 -9.72
N ASP A 155 -17.27 -13.39 -9.56
CA ASP A 155 -18.69 -13.70 -9.65
C ASP A 155 -19.19 -14.16 -8.28
N SER A 156 -20.38 -13.71 -7.87
CA SER A 156 -21.06 -14.20 -6.67
C SER A 156 -22.57 -14.12 -6.80
N PHE A 157 -23.28 -14.96 -6.06
CA PHE A 157 -24.73 -15.03 -6.08
C PHE A 157 -25.31 -15.35 -4.70
N ASP A 158 -26.19 -14.47 -4.23
CA ASP A 158 -26.98 -14.69 -3.03
C ASP A 158 -28.41 -15.13 -3.40
N ALA A 159 -28.69 -16.41 -3.21
CA ALA A 159 -30.03 -16.97 -3.43
C ALA A 159 -31.06 -16.54 -2.38
N THR A 160 -30.61 -16.02 -1.23
CA THR A 160 -31.50 -15.64 -0.11
C THR A 160 -32.10 -14.25 -0.26
N GLY A 161 -31.45 -13.37 -1.04
CA GLY A 161 -31.90 -12.00 -1.27
C GLY A 161 -31.51 -11.01 -0.16
N ASN A 162 -30.65 -11.41 0.77
CA ASN A 162 -30.31 -10.64 1.98
C ASN A 162 -28.94 -9.94 1.91
N ALA A 163 -28.09 -10.27 0.93
CA ALA A 163 -26.79 -9.65 0.70
C ALA A 163 -26.82 -8.73 -0.53
N SER A 164 -26.72 -7.41 -0.31
CA SER A 164 -26.86 -6.40 -1.36
C SER A 164 -25.65 -5.48 -1.53
N PHE A 165 -24.76 -5.43 -0.54
CA PHE A 165 -23.63 -4.51 -0.49
C PHE A 165 -22.36 -5.29 -0.23
N TYR A 166 -21.38 -5.10 -1.10
CA TYR A 166 -20.14 -5.86 -1.14
C TYR A 166 -18.96 -4.91 -1.13
N ARG A 167 -17.93 -5.30 -0.39
CA ARG A 167 -16.61 -4.66 -0.42
C ARG A 167 -15.56 -5.71 -0.67
N TYR A 168 -14.55 -5.37 -1.44
CA TYR A 168 -13.46 -6.29 -1.75
C TYR A 168 -12.14 -5.74 -1.22
N GLU A 169 -11.35 -6.63 -0.66
CA GLU A 169 -9.92 -6.41 -0.41
C GLU A 169 -9.16 -7.54 -1.11
N TYR A 170 -7.89 -7.30 -1.38
CA TYR A 170 -7.02 -8.36 -1.87
C TYR A 170 -5.61 -8.29 -1.26
N ALA A 171 -4.97 -9.44 -1.21
CA ALA A 171 -3.54 -9.58 -0.95
C ALA A 171 -2.91 -10.28 -2.14
N GLU A 172 -2.11 -9.54 -2.90
CA GLU A 172 -1.34 -10.10 -4.00
C GLU A 172 0.03 -10.54 -3.51
N THR A 173 0.57 -11.59 -4.11
CA THR A 173 1.90 -12.10 -3.80
C THR A 173 2.51 -12.65 -5.06
N TYR A 174 3.72 -12.23 -5.37
CA TYR A 174 4.42 -12.66 -6.57
C TYR A 174 5.82 -13.14 -6.26
N ARG A 175 6.24 -14.14 -7.03
CA ARG A 175 7.61 -14.61 -7.06
C ARG A 175 8.39 -13.77 -8.07
N PHE A 176 9.60 -13.38 -7.72
CA PHE A 176 10.47 -12.67 -8.63
C PHE A 176 11.94 -13.07 -8.47
N VAL A 177 12.74 -12.75 -9.49
CA VAL A 177 14.16 -13.10 -9.57
C VAL A 177 15.00 -11.85 -9.76
N ALA A 178 16.06 -11.72 -8.97
CA ALA A 178 17.06 -10.66 -9.17
C ALA A 178 17.70 -10.83 -10.56
N PRO A 179 17.53 -9.88 -11.49
CA PRO A 179 17.89 -10.06 -12.91
C PRO A 179 19.41 -10.17 -13.12
N SER A 180 20.20 -9.61 -12.20
CA SER A 180 21.66 -9.52 -12.27
C SER A 180 22.32 -10.24 -11.08
N PHE A 181 21.77 -11.38 -10.66
CA PHE A 181 22.33 -12.16 -9.56
C PHE A 181 23.65 -12.84 -9.95
N SER A 182 24.72 -12.59 -9.19
CA SER A 182 25.96 -13.35 -9.22
C SER A 182 26.08 -14.30 -8.03
N PHE A 183 26.66 -15.49 -8.26
CA PHE A 183 26.93 -16.51 -7.22
C PHE A 183 28.14 -16.17 -6.34
N ILE A 184 28.90 -15.14 -6.72
CA ILE A 184 30.04 -14.64 -5.98
C ILE A 184 29.90 -13.13 -5.80
N ASP A 185 30.51 -12.61 -4.76
CA ASP A 185 30.72 -11.19 -4.55
C ASP A 185 32.21 -10.87 -4.58
N LEU A 186 32.53 -9.60 -4.75
CA LEU A 186 33.88 -9.08 -4.75
C LEU A 186 34.18 -8.40 -3.40
N GLU A 187 35.35 -8.62 -2.85
CA GLU A 187 35.86 -7.88 -1.69
C GLU A 187 37.18 -7.19 -2.04
N VAL A 188 37.30 -5.89 -1.78
CA VAL A 188 38.55 -5.15 -2.01
C VAL A 188 39.50 -5.38 -0.83
N ILE A 189 40.58 -6.13 -1.07
CA ILE A 189 41.56 -6.52 -0.03
C ILE A 189 42.67 -5.46 0.11
N SER A 190 43.07 -4.85 -1.00
CA SER A 190 44.11 -3.83 -1.04
C SER A 190 43.86 -2.88 -2.21
N GLU A 191 44.09 -1.58 -2.02
CA GLU A 191 44.03 -0.59 -3.10
C GLU A 191 45.41 -0.33 -3.74
N ASP A 192 46.51 -0.63 -3.03
CA ASP A 192 47.88 -0.43 -3.53
C ASP A 192 48.83 -1.56 -3.07
N PRO A 193 49.11 -2.58 -3.91
CA PRO A 193 48.52 -2.81 -5.23
C PRO A 193 47.04 -3.15 -5.13
N PHE A 194 46.27 -2.87 -6.19
CA PHE A 194 44.85 -3.22 -6.22
C PHE A 194 44.65 -4.74 -6.27
N VAL A 195 44.04 -5.31 -5.23
CA VAL A 195 43.80 -6.74 -5.05
C VAL A 195 42.38 -6.93 -4.53
N VAL A 196 41.67 -7.89 -5.14
CA VAL A 196 40.33 -8.31 -4.73
C VAL A 196 40.33 -9.79 -4.39
N ASP A 197 39.36 -10.20 -3.58
CA ASP A 197 39.01 -11.61 -3.35
C ASP A 197 37.54 -11.84 -3.77
N PHE A 198 37.17 -13.10 -3.97
CA PHE A 198 35.80 -13.48 -4.30
C PHE A 198 35.20 -14.36 -3.23
N THR A 199 34.00 -13.99 -2.78
CA THR A 199 33.28 -14.71 -1.72
C THR A 199 31.98 -15.29 -2.27
N PRO A 200 31.57 -16.50 -1.88
CA PRO A 200 30.31 -17.08 -2.35
C PRO A 200 29.10 -16.32 -1.79
N ARG A 201 28.07 -16.14 -2.62
CA ARG A 201 26.79 -15.53 -2.23
C ARG A 201 25.71 -16.59 -1.95
N PRO A 202 24.86 -16.39 -0.93
CA PRO A 202 23.72 -17.26 -0.66
C PRO A 202 22.75 -17.31 -1.86
N ILE A 203 22.26 -18.50 -2.20
CA ILE A 203 21.35 -18.70 -3.35
C ILE A 203 19.95 -18.15 -3.10
N GLU A 204 19.58 -18.00 -1.83
CA GLU A 204 18.30 -17.48 -1.34
C GLU A 204 18.10 -16.01 -1.76
N LYS A 205 19.18 -15.28 -2.04
CA LYS A 205 19.16 -13.89 -2.51
C LYS A 205 18.82 -13.73 -4.00
N ARG A 206 18.62 -14.85 -4.71
CA ARG A 206 18.27 -14.84 -6.14
C ARG A 206 16.77 -14.76 -6.37
N THR A 207 15.97 -15.44 -5.56
CA THR A 207 14.51 -15.58 -5.76
C THR A 207 13.79 -15.20 -4.49
N CYS A 208 12.88 -14.24 -4.59
CA CYS A 208 12.13 -13.70 -3.48
C CYS A 208 10.64 -13.64 -3.80
N TYR A 209 9.86 -13.36 -2.75
CA TYR A 209 8.44 -13.14 -2.77
C TYR A 209 8.15 -11.78 -2.16
N LYS A 210 7.18 -11.07 -2.72
CA LYS A 210 6.66 -9.83 -2.13
C LYS A 210 5.14 -9.91 -2.09
N THR A 211 4.58 -9.48 -0.96
CA THR A 211 3.14 -9.40 -0.73
C THR A 211 2.75 -7.95 -0.64
N ASP A 212 1.80 -7.54 -1.47
CA ASP A 212 1.21 -6.21 -1.45
C ASP A 212 -0.29 -6.34 -1.11
N LEU A 213 -0.83 -5.37 -0.36
CA LEU A 213 -2.23 -5.34 0.05
C LEU A 213 -2.98 -4.28 -0.76
N SER A 214 -4.27 -4.53 -1.01
CA SER A 214 -5.15 -3.56 -1.66
C SER A 214 -5.21 -2.25 -0.88
N THR A 215 -5.00 -1.13 -1.57
CA THR A 215 -5.15 0.23 -1.03
C THR A 215 -6.45 0.90 -1.42
N ASP A 216 -7.10 0.40 -2.47
CA ASP A 216 -8.29 1.00 -3.04
C ASP A 216 -9.56 0.56 -2.30
N ILE A 217 -10.55 1.46 -2.25
CA ILE A 217 -11.89 1.14 -1.76
C ILE A 217 -12.67 0.52 -2.91
N ILE A 218 -12.84 -0.81 -2.89
CA ILE A 218 -13.49 -1.54 -3.98
C ILE A 218 -14.89 -1.95 -3.55
N LEU A 219 -15.90 -1.30 -4.13
CA LEU A 219 -17.31 -1.48 -3.73
C LEU A 219 -18.16 -2.02 -4.88
N ALA A 220 -19.10 -2.90 -4.54
CA ALA A 220 -20.15 -3.34 -5.44
C ALA A 220 -21.50 -3.42 -4.73
N LYS A 221 -22.59 -3.24 -5.49
CA LYS A 221 -23.95 -3.40 -4.97
C LYS A 221 -24.87 -4.08 -5.95
N THR A 222 -25.75 -4.93 -5.44
CA THR A 222 -26.83 -5.56 -6.21
C THR A 222 -28.18 -4.88 -5.96
N GLU A 223 -28.21 -3.87 -5.09
CA GLU A 223 -29.39 -3.05 -4.88
C GLU A 223 -29.88 -2.44 -6.21
N GLY A 224 -31.17 -2.65 -6.51
CA GLY A 224 -31.80 -2.20 -7.75
C GLY A 224 -31.66 -3.18 -8.93
N LEU A 225 -30.96 -4.30 -8.76
CA LEU A 225 -30.92 -5.39 -9.72
C LEU A 225 -32.08 -6.38 -9.51
N ASN A 226 -32.38 -7.18 -10.53
CA ASN A 226 -33.45 -8.20 -10.47
C ASN A 226 -33.08 -9.40 -9.58
N GLU A 227 -31.79 -9.65 -9.41
CA GLU A 227 -31.24 -10.72 -8.58
C GLU A 227 -29.99 -10.21 -7.85
N ASN A 228 -29.69 -10.77 -6.68
CA ASN A 228 -28.47 -10.49 -5.94
C ASN A 228 -27.29 -11.25 -6.55
N ARG A 229 -26.89 -10.81 -7.74
CA ARG A 229 -25.78 -11.38 -8.50
C ARG A 229 -24.74 -10.31 -8.80
N ILE A 230 -23.50 -10.60 -8.41
CA ILE A 230 -22.32 -9.94 -8.95
C ILE A 230 -21.81 -10.80 -10.10
N SER A 231 -21.54 -10.17 -11.25
CA SER A 231 -21.05 -10.88 -12.43
C SER A 231 -19.93 -10.10 -13.09
N ARG A 232 -18.80 -10.77 -13.27
CA ARG A 232 -17.61 -10.25 -13.93
C ARG A 232 -17.21 -8.89 -13.36
N PHE A 233 -17.23 -8.77 -12.04
CA PHE A 233 -16.84 -7.55 -11.36
C PHE A 233 -15.32 -7.49 -11.27
N LEU A 234 -14.72 -6.44 -11.85
CA LEU A 234 -13.27 -6.23 -11.85
C LEU A 234 -12.83 -5.79 -10.46
N VAL A 235 -12.08 -6.64 -9.76
CA VAL A 235 -11.54 -6.34 -8.43
C VAL A 235 -10.17 -5.69 -8.54
N HIS A 236 -9.35 -6.14 -9.48
CA HIS A 236 -8.00 -5.61 -9.67
C HIS A 236 -7.56 -5.76 -11.12
N PHE A 237 -6.73 -4.84 -11.58
CA PHE A 237 -6.12 -4.88 -12.92
C PHE A 237 -4.61 -4.70 -12.77
N VAL A 238 -3.85 -5.61 -13.39
CA VAL A 238 -2.39 -5.54 -13.42
C VAL A 238 -1.92 -5.32 -14.85
N GLY A 239 -1.21 -4.21 -15.09
CA GLY A 239 -0.70 -3.84 -16.40
C GLY A 239 0.46 -4.73 -16.87
N THR A 240 0.66 -4.80 -18.19
CA THR A 240 1.80 -5.49 -18.82
C THR A 240 3.15 -4.84 -18.52
N ASP A 241 3.15 -3.64 -17.96
CA ASP A 241 4.32 -2.89 -17.49
C ASP A 241 4.64 -3.15 -16.01
N ASP A 242 3.77 -3.86 -15.28
CA ASP A 242 4.01 -4.23 -13.88
C ASP A 242 4.78 -5.55 -13.78
N TYR A 243 5.92 -5.50 -13.09
CA TYR A 243 6.78 -6.64 -12.86
C TYR A 243 6.17 -7.70 -11.92
N SER A 244 5.16 -7.36 -11.14
CA SER A 244 4.46 -8.28 -10.23
C SER A 244 3.97 -9.55 -10.95
N ILE A 245 3.50 -9.42 -12.19
CA ILE A 245 3.01 -10.55 -12.99
C ILE A 245 4.08 -11.20 -13.87
N SER A 246 5.34 -10.75 -13.83
CA SER A 246 6.40 -11.19 -14.76
C SER A 246 6.79 -12.67 -14.66
N ASP A 247 6.49 -13.31 -13.54
CA ASP A 247 6.78 -14.71 -13.29
C ASP A 247 5.53 -15.44 -12.77
N ARG A 248 5.49 -15.88 -11.51
CA ARG A 248 4.30 -16.51 -10.91
C ARG A 248 3.64 -15.55 -9.92
N TYR A 249 2.35 -15.37 -10.10
CA TYR A 249 1.52 -14.43 -9.36
C TYR A 249 0.41 -15.18 -8.62
N SER A 250 0.08 -14.68 -7.44
CA SER A 250 -1.03 -15.14 -6.61
C SER A 250 -1.82 -13.94 -6.13
N ILE A 251 -3.14 -14.06 -6.08
CA ILE A 251 -4.00 -13.06 -5.45
C ILE A 251 -5.07 -13.79 -4.64
N GLN A 252 -5.21 -13.38 -3.39
CA GLN A 252 -6.33 -13.75 -2.54
C GLN A 252 -7.28 -12.57 -2.46
N VAL A 253 -8.51 -12.77 -2.91
CA VAL A 253 -9.58 -11.78 -2.80
C VAL A 253 -10.47 -12.16 -1.62
N ASN A 254 -10.73 -11.17 -0.76
CA ASN A 254 -11.65 -11.24 0.36
C ASN A 254 -12.90 -10.43 -0.03
N GLN A 255 -14.04 -11.11 -0.12
CA GLN A 255 -15.35 -10.51 -0.34
C GLN A 255 -16.04 -10.32 1.00
N PHE A 256 -16.31 -9.07 1.37
CA PHE A 256 -17.09 -8.73 2.55
C PHE A 256 -18.53 -8.39 2.15
N VAL A 257 -19.51 -8.98 2.83
CA VAL A 257 -20.88 -8.47 2.82
C VAL A 257 -21.03 -7.51 3.99
N GLN A 258 -21.48 -6.29 3.70
CA GLN A 258 -21.54 -5.19 4.66
C GLN A 258 -22.95 -4.61 4.77
N SER A 259 -23.18 -3.80 5.81
CA SER A 259 -24.45 -3.09 5.98
C SER A 259 -24.60 -1.95 4.97
N ARG A 260 -25.82 -1.41 4.84
CA ARG A 260 -26.06 -0.22 4.01
C ARG A 260 -25.28 0.98 4.55
N GLU A 261 -25.23 1.12 5.87
CA GLU A 261 -24.56 2.22 6.55
C GLU A 261 -23.06 2.19 6.25
N ALA A 262 -22.44 1.00 6.29
CA ALA A 262 -21.05 0.81 5.88
C ALA A 262 -20.83 1.14 4.39
N GLN A 263 -21.74 0.69 3.51
CA GLN A 263 -21.67 1.05 2.08
C GLN A 263 -21.66 2.56 1.87
N VAL A 264 -22.59 3.28 2.50
CA VAL A 264 -22.68 4.75 2.38
C VAL A 264 -21.42 5.41 2.94
N PHE A 265 -20.89 4.93 4.06
CA PHE A 265 -19.66 5.43 4.65
C PHE A 265 -18.47 5.29 3.69
N TYR A 266 -18.25 4.10 3.11
CA TYR A 266 -17.16 3.86 2.18
C TYR A 266 -17.32 4.58 0.84
N GLU A 267 -18.54 4.65 0.27
CA GLU A 267 -18.83 5.46 -0.93
C GLU A 267 -18.48 6.93 -0.67
N THR A 268 -18.83 7.44 0.52
CA THR A 268 -18.52 8.81 0.92
C THR A 268 -17.00 9.03 0.99
N ILE A 269 -16.22 8.10 1.57
CA ILE A 269 -14.75 8.21 1.62
C ILE A 269 -14.12 8.13 0.22
N GLU A 270 -14.63 7.23 -0.63
CA GLU A 270 -14.17 7.06 -2.00
C GLU A 270 -14.38 8.35 -2.81
N ASP A 271 -15.56 8.96 -2.71
CA ASP A 271 -15.90 10.24 -3.37
C ASP A 271 -14.97 11.38 -2.95
N PHE A 272 -14.50 11.40 -1.70
CA PHE A 272 -13.53 12.40 -1.23
C PHE A 272 -12.10 12.11 -1.70
N SER A 273 -11.71 10.83 -1.70
CA SER A 273 -10.36 10.39 -2.08
C SER A 273 -10.11 10.50 -3.59
N GLY A 274 -11.14 10.31 -4.42
CA GLY A 274 -11.05 10.28 -5.88
C GLY A 274 -10.83 11.62 -6.61
N SER A 275 -10.43 12.68 -5.91
CA SER A 275 -10.32 14.04 -6.48
C SER A 275 -8.88 14.46 -6.82
N GLU A 276 -8.25 13.80 -7.79
CA GLU A 276 -6.91 14.17 -8.30
C GLU A 276 -6.85 15.48 -9.09
N THR A 277 -7.95 16.24 -9.24
CA THR A 277 -7.87 17.53 -9.91
C THR A 277 -7.44 18.62 -8.94
N LEU A 278 -6.31 19.28 -9.23
CA LEU A 278 -5.76 20.45 -8.51
C LEU A 278 -6.75 21.63 -8.31
N PHE A 279 -7.97 21.52 -8.85
CA PHE A 279 -9.02 22.53 -8.80
C PHE A 279 -10.35 22.04 -8.20
N SER A 280 -10.52 20.74 -7.90
CA SER A 280 -11.67 20.23 -7.15
C SER A 280 -11.30 20.13 -5.68
N GLN A 281 -11.28 21.27 -4.98
CA GLN A 281 -11.30 21.23 -3.52
C GLN A 281 -12.70 20.83 -3.09
N ILE A 282 -12.99 19.54 -3.04
CA ILE A 282 -14.10 19.07 -2.23
C ILE A 282 -13.66 19.38 -0.80
N GLN A 283 -14.19 20.43 -0.19
CA GLN A 283 -14.04 20.65 1.25
C GLN A 283 -14.93 19.61 1.91
N PRO A 284 -14.38 18.52 2.48
CA PRO A 284 -15.23 17.52 3.08
C PRO A 284 -15.94 18.17 4.24
N GLY A 285 -17.26 18.06 4.27
CA GLY A 285 -17.98 18.16 5.54
C GLY A 285 -17.49 17.04 6.47
N PHE A 286 -17.93 17.08 7.72
CA PHE A 286 -17.70 15.97 8.63
C PHE A 286 -18.38 14.70 8.08
N ILE A 287 -17.59 13.63 7.90
CA ILE A 287 -18.09 12.30 7.52
C ILE A 287 -18.53 11.60 8.79
N ALA A 288 -19.85 11.59 9.02
CA ALA A 288 -20.41 10.94 10.19
C ALA A 288 -20.23 9.41 10.09
N GLY A 289 -19.59 8.84 11.10
CA GLY A 289 -19.56 7.41 11.34
C GLY A 289 -20.76 6.92 12.13
N ASN A 290 -20.61 5.74 12.74
CA ASN A 290 -21.56 5.16 13.69
C ASN A 290 -21.02 5.16 15.12
N ILE A 291 -20.16 6.12 15.49
CA ILE A 291 -19.52 6.20 16.80
C ILE A 291 -19.78 7.58 17.40
N GLU A 292 -20.21 7.60 18.66
CA GLU A 292 -20.50 8.82 19.41
C GLU A 292 -19.67 8.90 20.69
N ALA A 293 -19.37 10.14 21.11
CA ALA A 293 -18.76 10.41 22.41
C ALA A 293 -19.83 10.43 23.50
N ILE A 294 -19.59 9.72 24.60
CA ILE A 294 -20.58 9.55 25.68
C ILE A 294 -20.71 10.83 26.49
N GLU A 295 -19.60 11.49 26.79
CA GLU A 295 -19.60 12.69 27.64
C GLU A 295 -20.08 13.95 26.91
N ASN A 296 -19.87 14.02 25.59
CA ASN A 296 -20.22 15.17 24.76
C ASN A 296 -20.74 14.74 23.38
N PRO A 297 -22.06 14.60 23.19
CA PRO A 297 -22.64 14.19 21.91
C PRO A 297 -22.39 15.17 20.74
N ASP A 298 -21.98 16.42 21.03
CA ASP A 298 -21.61 17.40 20.00
C ASP A 298 -20.13 17.26 19.57
N GLU A 299 -19.34 16.37 20.20
CA GLU A 299 -17.97 16.06 19.81
C GLU A 299 -17.95 15.19 18.55
N ASN A 300 -17.14 15.59 17.57
CA ASN A 300 -16.98 14.84 16.33
C ASN A 300 -16.02 13.67 16.52
N VAL A 301 -16.40 12.49 16.02
CA VAL A 301 -15.56 11.28 16.00
C VAL A 301 -15.53 10.75 14.57
N LEU A 302 -14.34 10.44 14.08
CA LEU A 302 -14.16 9.95 12.72
C LEU A 302 -14.03 8.43 12.72
N GLY A 303 -14.44 7.82 11.61
CA GLY A 303 -14.31 6.38 11.41
C GLY A 303 -15.60 5.61 11.60
N PHE A 304 -15.54 4.29 11.44
CA PHE A 304 -16.72 3.43 11.42
C PHE A 304 -16.37 2.08 12.03
N PHE A 305 -17.23 1.59 12.91
CA PHE A 305 -17.18 0.24 13.43
C PHE A 305 -18.15 -0.64 12.64
N GLN A 306 -17.65 -1.69 12.00
CA GLN A 306 -18.49 -2.60 11.24
C GLN A 306 -18.34 -4.05 11.68
N VAL A 307 -19.37 -4.83 11.38
CA VAL A 307 -19.36 -6.28 11.40
C VAL A 307 -19.68 -6.74 9.98
N SER A 308 -18.89 -7.66 9.43
CA SER A 308 -19.06 -8.14 8.06
C SER A 308 -18.88 -9.65 7.97
N SER A 309 -19.62 -10.31 7.08
CA SER A 309 -19.29 -11.68 6.72
C SER A 309 -18.23 -11.65 5.62
N VAL A 310 -17.27 -12.56 5.65
CA VAL A 310 -16.20 -12.65 4.66
C VAL A 310 -16.15 -14.03 4.00
N SER A 311 -15.95 -14.04 2.69
CA SER A 311 -15.59 -15.21 1.90
C SER A 311 -14.31 -14.90 1.14
N SER A 312 -13.37 -15.85 1.12
CA SER A 312 -12.05 -15.66 0.53
C SER A 312 -11.73 -16.71 -0.51
N LYS A 313 -11.15 -16.30 -1.63
CA LYS A 313 -10.68 -17.21 -2.68
C LYS A 313 -9.32 -16.77 -3.18
N ARG A 314 -8.45 -17.74 -3.47
CA ARG A 314 -7.10 -17.50 -4.00
C ARG A 314 -6.96 -18.16 -5.35
N ILE A 315 -6.31 -17.47 -6.28
CA ILE A 315 -5.89 -18.01 -7.57
C ILE A 315 -4.40 -17.80 -7.79
N PHE A 316 -3.85 -18.57 -8.72
CA PHE A 316 -2.49 -18.44 -9.22
C PHE A 316 -2.51 -18.41 -10.74
N PHE A 317 -1.59 -17.64 -11.33
CA PHE A 317 -1.32 -17.68 -12.76
C PHE A 317 0.13 -17.27 -13.03
N ASN A 318 0.61 -17.57 -14.23
CA ASN A 318 1.90 -17.12 -14.73
C ASN A 318 1.69 -16.12 -15.86
N TYR A 319 2.66 -15.22 -16.08
CA TYR A 319 2.64 -14.30 -17.22
C TYR A 319 2.31 -15.00 -18.55
N ARG A 320 2.93 -16.17 -18.75
CA ARG A 320 2.84 -16.98 -19.97
C ARG A 320 1.50 -17.67 -20.18
N ASP A 321 0.60 -17.67 -19.20
CA ASP A 321 -0.76 -18.15 -19.37
C ASP A 321 -1.60 -17.18 -20.23
N PHE A 322 -1.24 -15.88 -20.24
CA PHE A 322 -1.94 -14.82 -20.97
C PHE A 322 -1.10 -14.17 -22.09
N PHE A 323 0.23 -14.15 -21.94
CA PHE A 323 1.18 -13.48 -22.82
C PHE A 323 2.28 -14.44 -23.28
N VAL A 324 1.99 -15.19 -24.34
CA VAL A 324 2.82 -16.33 -24.77
C VAL A 324 4.14 -15.89 -25.40
N VAL A 325 4.14 -14.78 -26.14
CA VAL A 325 5.28 -14.37 -26.98
C VAL A 325 5.80 -12.98 -26.65
N GLU A 326 5.03 -12.20 -25.90
CA GLU A 326 5.36 -10.85 -25.51
C GLU A 326 6.56 -10.83 -24.54
N ASP A 327 7.27 -9.71 -24.51
CA ASP A 327 8.38 -9.51 -23.59
C ASP A 327 7.87 -9.50 -22.15
N LEU A 328 8.71 -9.92 -21.20
CA LEU A 328 8.36 -9.79 -19.79
C LEU A 328 8.28 -8.31 -19.41
N PRO A 329 7.44 -7.95 -18.42
CA PRO A 329 7.44 -6.61 -17.85
C PRO A 329 8.85 -6.20 -17.38
N PRO A 330 9.19 -4.90 -17.44
CA PRO A 330 10.48 -4.40 -16.95
C PRO A 330 10.60 -4.60 -15.44
N TYR A 331 11.81 -4.84 -14.93
CA TYR A 331 12.06 -4.92 -13.48
C TYR A 331 11.71 -3.60 -12.78
N PHE A 332 11.41 -3.66 -11.47
CA PHE A 332 11.05 -2.50 -10.64
C PHE A 332 12.05 -1.33 -10.73
N PHE A 333 13.33 -1.65 -10.98
CA PHE A 333 14.44 -0.70 -11.03
C PHE A 333 15.23 -0.83 -12.32
N SER A 334 15.92 0.26 -12.70
CA SER A 334 16.91 0.19 -13.78
C SER A 334 18.14 -0.59 -13.32
N CYS A 335 18.37 -1.75 -13.93
CA CYS A 335 19.49 -2.63 -13.62
C CYS A 335 20.71 -2.43 -14.54
N GLU A 336 20.94 -1.20 -14.98
CA GLU A 336 22.12 -0.87 -15.78
C GLU A 336 23.39 -0.99 -14.94
N GLY A 337 24.25 -1.95 -15.30
CA GLY A 337 25.54 -2.16 -14.64
C GLY A 337 26.62 -1.23 -15.17
N ILE A 338 27.46 -0.73 -14.25
CA ILE A 338 28.63 0.10 -14.56
C ILE A 338 29.92 -0.71 -14.37
N ALA A 339 31.00 -0.31 -15.04
CA ALA A 339 32.31 -0.92 -14.88
C ALA A 339 33.37 0.17 -14.60
N PRO A 340 33.45 0.69 -13.36
CA PRO A 340 34.34 1.79 -13.03
C PRO A 340 35.82 1.43 -13.27
N PRO A 341 36.60 2.27 -13.98
CA PRO A 341 38.00 1.99 -14.26
C PRO A 341 38.85 1.95 -12.99
N ILE A 342 39.88 1.11 -13.00
CA ILE A 342 40.84 0.93 -11.89
C ILE A 342 42.19 1.58 -12.23
N MET A 343 42.39 1.97 -13.49
CA MET A 343 43.54 2.74 -13.94
C MET A 343 43.13 4.19 -14.27
N PRO A 344 43.97 5.20 -13.96
CA PRO A 344 45.30 5.10 -13.36
C PRO A 344 45.30 4.87 -11.84
N SER A 345 44.14 4.94 -11.18
CA SER A 345 43.99 4.62 -9.75
C SER A 345 42.63 3.96 -9.45
N PRO A 346 42.56 3.08 -8.45
CA PRO A 346 41.35 2.32 -8.13
C PRO A 346 40.27 3.13 -7.39
N GLY A 347 40.58 4.36 -6.98
CA GLY A 347 39.75 5.12 -6.04
C GLY A 347 38.31 5.34 -6.51
N ILE A 348 38.04 5.43 -7.81
CA ILE A 348 36.67 5.51 -8.32
C ILE A 348 35.93 4.20 -8.02
N PHE A 349 36.49 3.07 -8.44
CA PHE A 349 35.93 1.75 -8.18
C PHE A 349 35.72 1.53 -6.68
N THR A 350 36.76 1.73 -5.87
CA THR A 350 36.70 1.46 -4.44
C THR A 350 35.70 2.36 -3.72
N ASN A 351 35.65 3.66 -4.04
CA ASN A 351 34.66 4.56 -3.43
C ASN A 351 33.24 4.17 -3.81
N THR A 352 32.99 3.83 -5.07
CA THR A 352 31.65 3.39 -5.53
C THR A 352 31.25 2.08 -4.86
N PHE A 353 32.14 1.09 -4.83
CA PHE A 353 31.86 -0.23 -4.28
C PHE A 353 31.65 -0.18 -2.75
N ASN A 354 32.48 0.61 -2.04
CA ASN A 354 32.38 0.76 -0.58
C ASN A 354 31.13 1.51 -0.10
N THR A 355 30.33 2.11 -1.00
CA THR A 355 29.01 2.62 -0.62
C THR A 355 28.06 1.51 -0.15
N GLY A 356 28.31 0.26 -0.56
CA GLY A 356 27.40 -0.85 -0.33
C GLY A 356 26.13 -0.81 -1.19
N LEU A 357 26.02 0.13 -2.14
CA LEU A 357 24.88 0.28 -3.05
C LEU A 357 25.03 -0.56 -4.32
N PHE A 358 26.19 -1.16 -4.56
CA PHE A 358 26.48 -1.95 -5.75
C PHE A 358 27.01 -3.32 -5.36
N LEU A 359 26.70 -4.30 -6.19
CA LEU A 359 27.17 -5.68 -6.08
C LEU A 359 27.95 -6.09 -7.32
N PHE A 360 28.89 -7.00 -7.14
CA PHE A 360 29.60 -7.60 -8.26
C PHE A 360 28.66 -8.43 -9.14
N LEU A 361 28.77 -8.26 -10.46
CA LEU A 361 28.05 -9.08 -11.44
C LEU A 361 29.01 -10.04 -12.16
N GLU A 362 29.98 -9.50 -12.88
CA GLU A 362 30.89 -10.28 -13.73
C GLU A 362 32.22 -9.56 -13.97
N GLU A 363 33.22 -10.31 -14.41
CA GLU A 363 34.44 -9.74 -14.97
C GLU A 363 34.20 -9.29 -16.43
N THR A 364 34.64 -8.08 -16.78
CA THR A 364 34.47 -7.55 -18.14
C THR A 364 35.55 -8.02 -19.10
N GLY A 365 36.68 -8.52 -18.57
CA GLY A 365 37.87 -8.84 -19.35
C GLY A 365 38.63 -7.63 -19.90
N SER A 366 38.17 -6.40 -19.63
CA SER A 366 38.88 -5.16 -19.98
C SER A 366 39.54 -4.55 -18.75
N ASN A 367 40.74 -4.02 -18.89
CA ASN A 367 41.38 -3.22 -17.86
C ASN A 367 42.07 -2.07 -18.58
N ASP A 368 41.27 -1.12 -19.05
CA ASP A 368 41.75 0.09 -19.70
C ASP A 368 41.32 1.33 -18.89
N VAL A 369 41.56 2.52 -19.45
CA VAL A 369 41.32 3.79 -18.75
C VAL A 369 39.83 4.18 -18.74
N GLU A 370 39.02 3.57 -19.63
CA GLU A 370 37.61 3.91 -19.79
C GLU A 370 36.69 2.88 -19.12
N THR A 371 37.10 1.61 -19.10
CA THR A 371 36.30 0.49 -18.57
C THR A 371 37.12 -0.36 -17.61
N GLY A 372 36.59 -0.57 -16.41
CA GLY A 372 37.19 -1.43 -15.39
C GLY A 372 36.96 -2.93 -15.61
N PRO A 373 37.76 -3.78 -14.95
CA PRO A 373 37.69 -5.24 -15.05
C PRO A 373 36.48 -5.87 -14.38
N TYR A 374 35.72 -5.14 -13.57
CA TYR A 374 34.55 -5.66 -12.87
C TYR A 374 33.32 -4.83 -13.19
N ARG A 375 32.28 -5.50 -13.69
CA ARG A 375 30.95 -4.91 -13.82
C ARG A 375 30.23 -5.07 -12.48
N ILE A 376 29.69 -3.97 -11.99
CA ILE A 376 28.89 -3.90 -10.77
C ILE A 376 27.49 -3.38 -11.11
N VAL A 377 26.49 -3.82 -10.36
CA VAL A 377 25.07 -3.48 -10.55
C VAL A 377 24.48 -2.93 -9.27
N PRO A 378 23.41 -2.11 -9.32
CA PRO A 378 22.68 -1.71 -8.12
C PRO A 378 22.29 -2.92 -7.28
N LYS A 379 22.36 -2.78 -5.96
CA LYS A 379 22.21 -3.89 -5.02
C LYS A 379 20.88 -4.62 -5.19
N GLU A 380 19.80 -3.88 -5.37
CA GLU A 380 18.43 -4.35 -5.63
C GLU A 380 18.27 -5.21 -6.90
N CYS A 381 19.23 -5.13 -7.83
CA CYS A 381 19.26 -5.93 -9.05
C CYS A 381 20.05 -7.24 -8.89
N GLY A 382 20.95 -7.30 -7.91
CA GLY A 382 21.78 -8.47 -7.61
C GLY A 382 21.37 -9.22 -6.35
N ASP A 383 20.47 -8.66 -5.55
CA ASP A 383 19.97 -9.21 -4.29
C ASP A 383 18.47 -8.91 -4.15
N CYS A 384 17.63 -9.93 -4.32
CA CYS A 384 16.18 -9.74 -4.25
C CYS A 384 15.69 -9.40 -2.84
N THR A 385 16.51 -9.62 -1.80
CA THR A 385 16.14 -9.38 -0.40
C THR A 385 16.12 -7.89 -0.03
N GLU A 386 16.63 -7.04 -0.91
CA GLU A 386 16.45 -5.58 -0.78
C GLU A 386 15.02 -5.13 -1.11
N VAL A 387 14.24 -5.98 -1.78
CA VAL A 387 12.88 -5.67 -2.27
C VAL A 387 11.83 -6.55 -1.61
N GLY A 388 12.13 -7.84 -1.40
CA GLY A 388 11.18 -8.81 -0.88
C GLY A 388 11.82 -9.80 0.08
N SER A 389 11.09 -10.87 0.40
CA SER A 389 11.56 -11.92 1.30
C SER A 389 12.00 -13.17 0.53
N SER A 390 13.09 -13.79 0.95
CA SER A 390 13.49 -15.12 0.45
C SER A 390 12.66 -16.26 1.04
N GLU A 391 11.83 -15.96 2.05
CA GLU A 391 10.94 -16.94 2.68
C GLU A 391 9.74 -17.22 1.77
N VAL A 392 9.48 -18.50 1.51
CA VAL A 392 8.33 -18.93 0.70
C VAL A 392 7.07 -18.82 1.55
N PRO A 393 6.02 -18.08 1.10
CA PRO A 393 4.76 -17.99 1.82
C PRO A 393 4.12 -19.38 2.01
N GLU A 394 3.49 -19.63 3.16
CA GLU A 394 2.92 -20.95 3.48
C GLU A 394 1.83 -21.41 2.49
N PHE A 395 1.08 -20.46 1.93
CA PHE A 395 0.04 -20.73 0.92
C PHE A 395 0.59 -20.95 -0.49
N TRP A 396 1.90 -20.78 -0.71
CA TRP A 396 2.46 -20.73 -2.06
C TRP A 396 2.47 -22.11 -2.72
N GLU A 397 1.83 -22.21 -3.90
CA GLU A 397 1.77 -23.43 -4.70
C GLU A 397 2.69 -23.32 -5.93
N ASN A 398 3.45 -24.40 -6.22
CA ASN A 398 4.40 -24.46 -7.34
C ASN A 398 3.77 -24.74 -8.70
#